data_AF-A0A8I2ZIB9-F1
#
_entry.id   AF-A0A8I2ZIB9-F1
#
_cell.length_a   1.000
_cell.length_b   1.000
_cell.length_c   1.000
_cell.angle_alpha   90.00
_cell.angle_beta   90.00
_cell.angle_gamma   90.00
#
_symmetry.space_group_name_H-M   'P 1'
#
loop_
_entity.id
_entity.type
_entity.pdbx_description
1 polymer ?
#
loop_
_entity_poly.entity_id
_entity_poly.type
_entity_poly.pdbx_seq_one_letter_code
_entity_poly.pdbx_strand_id
1 'polypeptide(L)'
;MLALAGTYVLDYLPDEKARQRSNAHYNAAVGLLTQDLRNEAEQRPGGGESVVAAIALLNMLDVVSSERRRSKEEVPRWLKGAQVARKVLDATDPGHRYWRASNVQPSDARVANTTILALPMTRLDKANTDSKHFQWLLLQSTEENSRKIQGACGCSPRLLHRFSLITHLAAVIDEEPSSILLPVGAVSISQELDEYRQWSELNREGHSSIEALLSACDQRLNLKGSSQTRPA
;
A
#
# COMPACT_ATOMS: atom_id res chain seq x y z
N MET A 1 -0.51 -6.05 15.45
CA MET A 1 -0.25 -4.71 16.03
C MET A 1 0.83 -4.73 17.10
N LEU A 2 0.66 -5.46 18.22
CA LEU A 2 1.63 -5.47 19.33
C LEU A 2 3.06 -5.87 18.94
N ALA A 3 3.23 -6.82 18.02
CA ALA A 3 4.56 -7.20 17.51
C ALA A 3 5.25 -6.03 16.76
N LEU A 4 4.50 -5.25 15.99
CA LEU A 4 5.03 -4.09 15.27
C LEU A 4 5.40 -2.96 16.25
N ALA A 5 4.51 -2.64 17.19
CA ALA A 5 4.79 -1.67 18.24
C ALA A 5 6.02 -2.07 19.07
N GLY A 6 6.12 -3.34 19.46
CA GLY A 6 7.26 -3.86 20.20
C GLY A 6 8.58 -3.71 19.44
N THR A 7 8.57 -3.86 18.11
CA THR A 7 9.77 -3.66 17.27
C THR A 7 10.23 -2.21 17.30
N TYR A 8 9.32 -1.26 17.11
CA TYR A 8 9.67 0.16 17.23
C TYR A 8 10.16 0.53 18.63
N VAL A 9 9.56 -0.03 19.70
CA VAL A 9 10.04 0.21 21.07
C VAL A 9 11.48 -0.28 21.23
N LEU A 10 11.83 -1.43 20.64
CA LEU A 10 13.18 -2.02 20.73
C LEU A 10 14.23 -1.20 19.99
N ASP A 11 13.86 -0.45 18.95
CA ASP A 11 14.76 0.46 18.24
C ASP A 11 15.26 1.60 19.15
N TYR A 12 14.48 1.99 20.15
CA TYR A 12 14.84 3.04 21.12
C TYR A 12 15.33 2.48 22.46
N LEU A 13 14.77 1.35 22.91
CA LEU A 13 15.08 0.73 24.18
C LEU A 13 15.31 -0.77 23.99
N PRO A 14 16.57 -1.19 23.81
CA PRO A 14 16.90 -2.61 23.69
C PRO A 14 16.67 -3.32 25.03
N ASP A 15 15.55 -4.03 25.14
CA ASP A 15 15.18 -4.86 26.29
C ASP A 15 14.85 -6.29 25.83
N GLU A 16 15.53 -7.26 26.44
CA GLU A 16 15.37 -8.67 26.08
C GLU A 16 13.97 -9.20 26.40
N LYS A 17 13.34 -8.72 27.49
CA LYS A 17 11.97 -9.13 27.83
C LYS A 17 10.96 -8.58 26.83
N ALA A 18 11.09 -7.31 26.44
CA ALA A 18 10.30 -6.71 25.38
C ALA A 18 10.48 -7.45 24.04
N ARG A 19 11.72 -7.85 23.72
CA ARG A 19 12.03 -8.65 22.51
C ARG A 19 11.32 -9.99 22.51
N GLN A 20 11.38 -10.73 23.62
CA GLN A 20 10.69 -12.03 23.75
C GLN A 20 9.18 -11.89 23.61
N ARG A 21 8.58 -10.88 24.25
CA ARG A 21 7.14 -10.61 24.15
C ARG A 21 6.72 -10.21 22.75
N SER A 22 7.48 -9.32 22.10
CA SER A 22 7.24 -8.91 20.71
C SER A 22 7.27 -10.12 19.76
N ASN A 23 8.27 -10.99 19.92
CA ASN A 23 8.39 -12.22 19.14
C ASN A 23 7.24 -13.21 19.41
N ALA A 24 6.79 -13.35 20.66
CA ALA A 24 5.63 -14.18 20.99
C ALA A 24 4.35 -13.66 20.32
N HIS A 25 4.11 -12.35 20.34
CA HIS A 25 2.99 -11.74 19.62
C HIS A 25 3.08 -11.91 18.11
N TYR A 26 4.29 -11.86 17.54
CA TYR A 26 4.50 -12.16 16.12
C TYR A 26 4.10 -13.60 15.79
N ASN A 27 4.61 -14.57 16.54
CA ASN A 27 4.31 -15.99 16.31
C ASN A 27 2.81 -16.29 16.44
N ALA A 28 2.15 -15.70 17.45
CA ALA A 28 0.71 -15.80 17.62
C ALA A 28 -0.05 -15.20 16.42
N ALA A 29 0.35 -14.02 15.95
CA ALA A 29 -0.27 -13.37 14.79
C ALA A 29 -0.14 -14.21 13.51
N VAL A 30 1.03 -14.82 13.27
CA VAL A 30 1.23 -15.72 12.13
C VAL A 30 0.34 -16.96 12.24
N GLY A 31 0.20 -17.53 13.44
CA GLY A 31 -0.68 -18.66 13.70
C GLY A 31 -2.15 -18.34 13.40
N LEU A 32 -2.65 -17.23 13.93
CA LEU A 32 -4.03 -16.75 13.71
C LEU A 32 -4.27 -16.45 12.23
N LEU A 33 -3.36 -15.72 11.57
CA LEU A 33 -3.50 -15.44 10.13
C LEU A 33 -3.53 -16.72 9.29
N THR A 34 -2.73 -17.74 9.66
CA THR A 34 -2.74 -19.02 8.97
C THR A 34 -4.09 -19.74 9.12
N GLN A 35 -4.73 -19.61 10.28
CA GLN A 35 -6.07 -20.14 10.52
C GLN A 35 -7.12 -19.38 9.71
N ASP A 36 -7.09 -18.04 9.74
CA ASP A 36 -8.06 -17.20 9.04
C ASP A 36 -7.97 -17.35 7.52
N LEU A 37 -6.76 -17.51 6.97
CA LEU A 37 -6.58 -17.79 5.53
C LEU A 37 -7.22 -19.11 5.08
N ARG A 38 -7.42 -20.06 6.00
CA ARG A 38 -8.11 -21.34 5.74
C ARG A 38 -9.62 -21.25 6.00
N ASN A 39 -10.10 -20.17 6.59
CA ASN A 39 -11.51 -20.00 6.91
C ASN A 39 -12.28 -19.56 5.65
N GLU A 40 -13.23 -20.38 5.21
CA GLU A 40 -14.07 -20.07 4.05
C GLU A 40 -14.89 -18.79 4.23
N ALA A 41 -15.26 -18.43 5.46
CA ALA A 41 -16.02 -17.22 5.72
C ALA A 41 -15.22 -15.96 5.34
N GLU A 42 -13.90 -15.97 5.55
CA GLU A 42 -13.00 -14.88 5.20
C GLU A 42 -12.73 -14.78 3.69
N GLN A 43 -13.11 -15.80 2.92
CA GLN A 43 -12.97 -15.83 1.46
C GLN A 43 -14.27 -15.47 0.72
N ARG A 44 -15.37 -15.21 1.45
CA ARG A 44 -16.66 -14.83 0.86
C ARG A 44 -16.78 -13.32 0.65
N PRO A 45 -17.66 -12.86 -0.26
CA PRO A 45 -17.95 -11.44 -0.43
C PRO A 45 -18.24 -10.73 0.90
N GLY A 46 -17.52 -9.64 1.17
CA GLY A 46 -17.62 -8.88 2.43
C GLY A 46 -16.70 -9.36 3.56
N GLY A 47 -15.99 -10.48 3.39
CA GLY A 47 -14.95 -10.97 4.32
C GLY A 47 -13.54 -10.49 3.95
N GLY A 48 -12.55 -10.95 4.72
CA GLY A 48 -11.12 -10.83 4.38
C GLY A 48 -10.46 -9.51 4.80
N GLU A 49 -11.21 -8.56 5.35
CA GLU A 49 -10.65 -7.27 5.79
C GLU A 49 -9.68 -7.42 6.97
N SER A 50 -10.05 -8.25 7.95
CA SER A 50 -9.22 -8.63 9.09
C SER A 50 -7.92 -9.28 8.63
N VAL A 51 -8.01 -10.20 7.67
CA VAL A 51 -6.89 -10.92 7.04
C VAL A 51 -5.96 -9.94 6.32
N VAL A 52 -6.51 -9.04 5.50
CA VAL A 52 -5.74 -8.04 4.75
C VAL A 52 -5.06 -7.04 5.68
N ALA A 53 -5.75 -6.57 6.72
CA ALA A 53 -5.17 -5.70 7.73
C ALA A 53 -4.04 -6.40 8.51
N ALA A 54 -4.22 -7.66 8.87
CA ALA A 54 -3.18 -8.44 9.54
C ALA A 54 -1.95 -8.63 8.64
N ILE A 55 -2.15 -8.94 7.35
CA ILE A 55 -1.08 -9.01 6.36
C ILE A 55 -0.35 -7.67 6.23
N ALA A 56 -1.07 -6.55 6.14
CA ALA A 56 -0.48 -5.22 6.02
C ALA A 56 0.45 -4.91 7.21
N LEU A 57 0.02 -5.22 8.44
CA LEU A 57 0.83 -5.03 9.64
C LEU A 57 2.08 -5.93 9.67
N LEU A 58 1.97 -7.19 9.22
CA LEU A 58 3.10 -8.11 9.14
C LEU A 58 4.07 -7.73 8.02
N ASN A 59 3.58 -7.23 6.89
CA ASN A 59 4.41 -6.69 5.81
C ASN A 59 5.24 -5.50 6.30
N MET A 60 4.63 -4.56 7.03
CA MET A 60 5.36 -3.44 7.62
C MET A 60 6.44 -3.91 8.60
N LEU A 61 6.12 -4.92 9.42
CA LEU A 61 7.10 -5.53 10.31
C LEU A 61 8.29 -6.13 9.53
N ASP A 62 8.04 -6.83 8.43
CA ASP A 62 9.08 -7.42 7.58
C ASP A 62 9.95 -6.36 6.87
N VAL A 63 9.40 -5.17 6.59
CA VAL A 63 10.15 -4.05 6.00
C VAL A 63 11.13 -3.45 7.01
N VAL A 64 10.66 -3.18 8.24
CA VAL A 64 11.46 -2.54 9.29
C VAL A 64 12.42 -3.51 9.99
N SER A 65 12.06 -4.79 10.11
CA SER A 65 12.88 -5.79 10.79
C SER A 65 13.94 -6.37 9.84
N SER A 66 15.08 -5.69 9.73
CA SER A 66 16.21 -6.13 8.90
C SER A 66 16.68 -7.56 9.25
N GLU A 67 16.62 -7.94 10.53
CA GLU A 67 16.98 -9.27 11.04
C GLU A 67 16.11 -10.41 10.49
N ARG A 68 14.92 -10.09 9.99
CA ARG A 68 13.94 -11.06 9.48
C ARG A 68 13.94 -11.13 7.95
N ARG A 69 14.84 -10.38 7.30
CA ARG A 69 14.97 -10.37 5.84
C ARG A 69 15.42 -11.74 5.35
N ARG A 70 14.78 -12.17 4.28
CA ARG A 70 15.23 -13.34 3.51
C ARG A 70 16.52 -13.01 2.76
N SER A 71 17.16 -14.07 2.25
CA SER A 71 18.28 -13.93 1.31
C SER A 71 17.86 -13.11 0.08
N LYS A 72 18.83 -12.54 -0.64
CA LYS A 72 18.56 -11.68 -1.81
C LYS A 72 17.98 -12.47 -2.99
N GLU A 73 18.21 -13.76 -3.01
CA GLU A 73 17.78 -14.71 -4.03
C GLU A 73 16.33 -15.13 -3.85
N GLU A 74 15.77 -14.93 -2.65
CA GLU A 74 14.39 -15.28 -2.33
C GLU A 74 13.44 -14.10 -2.47
N VAL A 75 12.20 -14.40 -2.88
CA VAL A 75 11.11 -13.42 -2.87
C VAL A 75 10.86 -12.93 -1.43
N PRO A 76 10.93 -11.61 -1.16
CA PRO A 76 10.70 -11.06 0.16
C PRO A 76 9.35 -11.48 0.75
N ARG A 77 9.31 -11.65 2.07
CA ARG A 77 8.09 -12.07 2.79
C ARG A 77 6.96 -11.07 2.62
N TRP A 78 7.26 -9.79 2.81
CA TRP A 78 6.30 -8.70 2.62
C TRP A 78 5.67 -8.72 1.22
N LEU A 79 6.43 -9.08 0.20
CA LEU A 79 5.93 -9.18 -1.17
C LEU A 79 4.99 -10.37 -1.37
N LYS A 80 5.34 -11.55 -0.82
CA LYS A 80 4.42 -12.70 -0.84
C LYS A 80 3.14 -12.41 -0.05
N GLY A 81 3.26 -11.78 1.12
CA GLY A 81 2.13 -11.36 1.94
C GLY A 81 1.21 -10.43 1.16
N ALA A 82 1.78 -9.39 0.54
CA ALA A 82 1.08 -8.52 -0.38
C ALA A 82 0.30 -9.32 -1.46
N GLN A 83 0.95 -10.21 -2.20
CA GLN A 83 0.27 -11.04 -3.23
C GLN A 83 -0.90 -11.85 -2.66
N VAL A 84 -0.80 -12.37 -1.43
CA VAL A 84 -1.90 -13.05 -0.75
C VAL A 84 -3.04 -12.09 -0.41
N ALA A 85 -2.74 -10.92 0.17
CA ALA A 85 -3.75 -9.91 0.46
C ALA A 85 -4.53 -9.51 -0.79
N ARG A 86 -3.83 -9.33 -1.93
CA ARG A 86 -4.48 -9.09 -3.22
C ARG A 86 -5.46 -10.21 -3.59
N LYS A 87 -5.04 -11.47 -3.54
CA LYS A 87 -5.92 -12.61 -3.88
C LYS A 87 -7.15 -12.67 -2.99
N VAL A 88 -7.00 -12.38 -1.69
CA VAL A 88 -8.13 -12.30 -0.75
C VAL A 88 -9.08 -11.18 -1.17
N LEU A 89 -8.56 -9.98 -1.44
CA LEU A 89 -9.40 -8.86 -1.89
C LEU A 89 -10.12 -9.13 -3.21
N ASP A 90 -9.45 -9.75 -4.18
CA ASP A 90 -10.02 -10.12 -5.48
C ASP A 90 -11.14 -11.17 -5.31
N ALA A 91 -11.01 -12.08 -4.34
CA ALA A 91 -12.02 -13.09 -4.04
C ALA A 91 -13.23 -12.54 -3.25
N THR A 92 -12.98 -11.57 -2.34
CA THR A 92 -14.01 -11.03 -1.44
C THR A 92 -14.68 -9.77 -1.97
N ASP A 93 -14.29 -9.27 -3.15
CA ASP A 93 -14.96 -8.15 -3.82
C ASP A 93 -15.97 -8.64 -4.88
N PRO A 94 -17.29 -8.60 -4.61
CA PRO A 94 -18.31 -8.93 -5.59
C PRO A 94 -18.37 -7.92 -6.75
N GLY A 95 -17.81 -6.71 -6.57
CA GLY A 95 -17.76 -5.64 -7.57
C GLY A 95 -16.71 -5.87 -8.66
N HIS A 96 -15.61 -6.58 -8.35
CA HIS A 96 -14.51 -6.82 -9.28
C HIS A 96 -14.92 -7.59 -10.54
N ARG A 97 -15.93 -8.48 -10.45
CA ARG A 97 -16.41 -9.26 -11.60
C ARG A 97 -17.23 -8.43 -12.60
N TYR A 98 -17.88 -7.36 -12.17
CA TYR A 98 -18.86 -6.63 -13.00
C TYR A 98 -18.56 -5.15 -13.21
N TRP A 99 -17.51 -4.60 -12.58
CA TRP A 99 -17.07 -3.20 -12.72
C TRP A 99 -18.20 -2.17 -12.55
N ARG A 100 -19.21 -2.48 -11.73
CA ARG A 100 -20.30 -1.55 -11.38
C ARG A 100 -19.96 -0.86 -10.08
N ALA A 101 -19.93 0.48 -10.10
CA ALA A 101 -19.65 1.30 -8.92
C ALA A 101 -20.54 0.94 -7.71
N SER A 102 -21.79 0.53 -7.95
CA SER A 102 -22.74 0.10 -6.90
C SER A 102 -22.35 -1.18 -6.16
N ASN A 103 -21.47 -2.00 -6.73
CA ASN A 103 -21.14 -3.33 -6.22
C ASN A 103 -19.77 -3.38 -5.55
N VAL A 104 -18.99 -2.30 -5.68
CA VAL A 104 -17.66 -2.22 -5.08
C VAL A 104 -17.83 -1.95 -3.58
N GLN A 105 -17.17 -2.75 -2.74
CA GLN A 105 -17.19 -2.57 -1.28
C GLN A 105 -15.98 -1.73 -0.85
N PRO A 106 -16.15 -0.43 -0.52
CA PRO A 106 -15.04 0.40 -0.05
C PRO A 106 -14.70 0.08 1.40
N SER A 107 -13.41 -0.05 1.70
CA SER A 107 -12.91 -0.04 3.08
C SER A 107 -11.47 0.45 3.16
N ASP A 108 -11.13 1.03 4.31
CA ASP A 108 -9.78 1.55 4.56
C ASP A 108 -8.73 0.43 4.44
N ALA A 109 -9.07 -0.81 4.83
CA ALA A 109 -8.18 -1.96 4.68
C ALA A 109 -7.90 -2.31 3.20
N ARG A 110 -8.87 -2.10 2.31
CA ARG A 110 -8.72 -2.30 0.87
C ARG A 110 -7.77 -1.27 0.28
N VAL A 111 -7.96 0.01 0.61
CA VAL A 111 -7.13 1.10 0.07
C VAL A 111 -5.75 1.14 0.71
N ALA A 112 -5.62 0.75 1.97
CA ALA A 112 -4.34 0.59 2.67
C ALA A 112 -3.47 -0.56 2.12
N ASN A 113 -3.93 -1.28 1.10
CA ASN A 113 -3.18 -2.41 0.56
C ASN A 113 -1.85 -1.96 -0.06
N THR A 114 -0.78 -2.16 0.71
CA THR A 114 0.60 -1.85 0.36
C THR A 114 1.11 -2.65 -0.85
N THR A 115 0.35 -3.63 -1.35
CA THR A 115 0.66 -4.36 -2.58
C THR A 115 0.96 -3.46 -3.75
N ILE A 116 0.26 -2.34 -3.89
CA ILE A 116 0.39 -1.54 -5.11
C ILE A 116 1.73 -0.81 -5.12
N LEU A 117 2.18 -0.34 -3.96
CA LEU A 117 3.53 0.19 -3.79
C LEU A 117 4.62 -0.89 -3.91
N ALA A 118 4.25 -2.16 -3.72
CA ALA A 118 5.16 -3.27 -3.93
C ALA A 118 5.47 -3.51 -5.41
N LEU A 119 4.50 -3.26 -6.31
CA LEU A 119 4.58 -3.65 -7.72
C LEU A 119 5.81 -3.11 -8.45
N PRO A 120 6.22 -1.83 -8.31
CA PRO A 120 7.42 -1.32 -8.96
C PRO A 120 8.72 -1.97 -8.47
N MET A 121 8.70 -2.62 -7.30
CA MET A 121 9.85 -3.29 -6.70
C MET A 121 9.90 -4.80 -7.03
N THR A 122 8.99 -5.29 -7.89
CA THR A 122 8.93 -6.69 -8.30
C THR A 122 9.50 -6.91 -9.70
N ARG A 123 9.76 -8.18 -10.06
CA ARG A 123 10.03 -8.51 -11.46
C ARG A 123 8.82 -8.14 -12.30
N LEU A 124 9.07 -7.50 -13.44
CA LEU A 124 8.02 -7.15 -14.39
C LEU A 124 7.35 -8.43 -14.89
N ASP A 125 6.02 -8.44 -14.80
CA ASP A 125 5.17 -9.56 -15.21
C ASP A 125 3.85 -9.02 -15.72
N LYS A 126 3.60 -9.15 -17.03
CA LYS A 126 2.39 -8.67 -17.68
C LYS A 126 1.12 -9.34 -17.14
N ALA A 127 1.20 -10.61 -16.76
CA ALA A 127 0.07 -11.37 -16.21
C ALA A 127 -0.35 -10.86 -14.82
N ASN A 128 0.59 -10.31 -14.06
CA ASN A 128 0.33 -9.74 -12.74
C ASN A 128 -0.01 -8.24 -12.78
N THR A 129 0.10 -7.59 -13.95
CA THR A 129 0.01 -6.13 -14.11
C THR A 129 -1.07 -5.65 -15.07
N ASP A 130 -1.91 -6.51 -15.70
CA ASP A 130 -3.07 -6.11 -16.53
C ASP A 130 -3.68 -4.76 -16.09
N SER A 131 -3.76 -3.81 -17.01
CA SER A 131 -4.25 -2.43 -16.84
C SER A 131 -5.59 -2.28 -16.10
N LYS A 132 -6.41 -3.33 -16.05
CA LYS A 132 -7.67 -3.33 -15.28
C LYS A 132 -7.45 -3.57 -13.79
N HIS A 133 -6.28 -4.06 -13.40
CA HIS A 133 -5.93 -4.27 -12.01
C HIS A 133 -5.95 -2.93 -11.25
N PHE A 134 -6.63 -2.95 -10.11
CA PHE A 134 -6.82 -1.82 -9.22
C PHE A 134 -7.67 -0.68 -9.78
N GLN A 135 -8.37 -0.85 -10.91
CA GLN A 135 -9.33 0.14 -11.41
C GLN A 135 -10.46 0.40 -10.40
N TRP A 136 -10.72 -0.55 -9.50
CA TRP A 136 -11.65 -0.40 -8.39
C TRP A 136 -11.27 0.75 -7.44
N LEU A 137 -9.98 1.12 -7.33
CA LEU A 137 -9.54 2.29 -6.54
C LEU A 137 -10.16 3.60 -7.02
N LEU A 138 -10.40 3.70 -8.34
CA LEU A 138 -11.03 4.87 -8.94
C LEU A 138 -12.55 4.82 -8.86
N LEU A 139 -13.14 3.61 -8.84
CA LEU A 139 -14.59 3.41 -8.80
C LEU A 139 -15.19 3.63 -7.40
N GLN A 140 -14.38 3.50 -6.35
CA GLN A 140 -14.82 3.70 -4.96
C GLN A 140 -14.94 5.16 -4.54
N SER A 141 -14.53 6.10 -5.40
CA SER A 141 -14.22 7.44 -4.96
C SER A 141 -14.74 8.51 -5.90
N THR A 142 -15.20 9.63 -5.31
CA THR A 142 -15.35 10.88 -6.06
C THR A 142 -13.97 11.36 -6.53
N GLU A 143 -13.95 12.27 -7.51
CA GLU A 143 -12.71 12.87 -8.03
C GLU A 143 -11.87 13.44 -6.88
N GLU A 144 -12.51 14.22 -5.99
CA GLU A 144 -11.90 14.78 -4.79
C GLU A 144 -11.34 13.69 -3.86
N ASN A 145 -12.16 12.71 -3.47
CA ASN A 145 -11.74 11.63 -2.56
C ASN A 145 -10.63 10.74 -3.19
N SER A 146 -10.51 10.71 -4.52
CA SER A 146 -9.52 9.86 -5.20
C SER A 146 -8.11 10.43 -5.06
N ARG A 147 -8.02 11.72 -4.72
CA ARG A 147 -6.79 12.45 -4.41
C ARG A 147 -6.52 12.57 -2.91
N LYS A 148 -7.42 12.07 -2.07
CA LYS A 148 -7.25 12.05 -0.62
C LYS A 148 -6.20 11.00 -0.24
N ILE A 149 -5.21 11.40 0.56
CA ILE A 149 -4.26 10.48 1.17
C ILE A 149 -5.02 9.58 2.14
N GLN A 150 -4.91 8.26 1.95
CA GLN A 150 -5.48 7.27 2.86
C GLN A 150 -4.39 6.60 3.71
N GLY A 151 -4.73 6.39 4.98
CA GLY A 151 -3.77 6.10 6.05
C GLY A 151 -3.25 4.67 6.03
N ALA A 152 -2.10 4.48 5.38
CA ALA A 152 -1.11 3.41 5.65
C ALA A 152 0.14 3.59 4.77
N CYS A 153 -0.06 4.11 3.56
CA CYS A 153 0.96 4.15 2.52
C CYS A 153 1.32 5.58 2.06
N GLY A 154 0.70 6.61 2.65
CA GLY A 154 0.94 8.02 2.29
C GLY A 154 0.49 8.40 0.88
N CYS A 155 -0.23 7.51 0.19
CA CYS A 155 -0.68 7.69 -1.18
C CYS A 155 -2.20 7.70 -1.26
N SER A 156 -2.72 8.43 -2.22
CA SER A 156 -4.12 8.45 -2.60
C SER A 156 -4.47 7.26 -3.51
N PRO A 157 -5.74 6.84 -3.58
CA PRO A 157 -6.19 5.80 -4.50
C PRO A 157 -5.77 6.06 -5.95
N ARG A 158 -5.85 7.32 -6.41
CA ARG A 158 -5.48 7.68 -7.77
C ARG A 158 -3.97 7.57 -8.02
N LEU A 159 -3.14 7.96 -7.07
CA LEU A 159 -1.69 7.77 -7.22
C LEU A 159 -1.30 6.30 -7.22
N LEU A 160 -1.91 5.49 -6.34
CA LEU A 160 -1.71 4.05 -6.31
C LEU A 160 -2.06 3.42 -7.66
N HIS A 161 -3.22 3.77 -8.23
CA HIS A 161 -3.60 3.32 -9.57
C HIS A 161 -2.61 3.77 -10.66
N ARG A 162 -1.99 4.95 -10.56
CA ARG A 162 -0.94 5.37 -11.50
C ARG A 162 0.32 4.54 -11.35
N PHE A 163 0.74 4.17 -10.15
CA PHE A 163 1.87 3.26 -9.95
C PHE A 163 1.61 1.86 -10.56
N SER A 164 0.40 1.33 -10.44
CA SER A 164 0.06 0.05 -11.08
C SER A 164 0.11 0.16 -12.61
N LEU A 165 -0.43 1.24 -13.19
CA LEU A 165 -0.34 1.48 -14.63
C LEU A 165 1.09 1.66 -15.14
N ILE A 166 1.93 2.40 -14.42
CA ILE A 166 3.35 2.56 -14.77
C ILE A 166 4.04 1.20 -14.76
N THR A 167 3.80 0.39 -13.73
CA THR A 167 4.38 -0.95 -13.64
C THR A 167 3.91 -1.85 -14.78
N HIS A 168 2.64 -1.74 -15.17
CA HIS A 168 2.10 -2.46 -16.33
C HIS A 168 2.78 -2.04 -17.63
N LEU A 169 2.87 -0.74 -17.90
CA LEU A 169 3.52 -0.22 -19.09
C LEU A 169 4.99 -0.64 -19.14
N ALA A 170 5.70 -0.61 -18.01
CA ALA A 170 7.07 -1.11 -17.93
C ALA A 170 7.16 -2.59 -18.32
N ALA A 171 6.25 -3.44 -17.84
CA ALA A 171 6.21 -4.86 -18.21
C ALA A 171 5.90 -5.07 -19.69
N VAL A 172 5.01 -4.28 -20.28
CA VAL A 172 4.70 -4.36 -21.70
C VAL A 172 5.88 -3.86 -22.56
N ILE A 173 6.62 -2.83 -22.13
CA ILE A 173 7.82 -2.33 -22.82
C ILE A 173 8.94 -3.38 -22.78
N ASP A 174 9.11 -4.08 -21.66
CA ASP A 174 10.12 -5.15 -21.52
C ASP A 174 9.86 -6.31 -22.49
N GLU A 175 8.59 -6.69 -22.68
CA GLU A 175 8.19 -7.74 -23.62
C GLU A 175 8.14 -7.28 -25.09
N GLU A 176 7.69 -6.05 -25.35
CA GLU A 176 7.44 -5.51 -26.70
C GLU A 176 8.11 -4.14 -26.91
N PRO A 177 9.46 -4.08 -26.98
CA PRO A 177 10.21 -2.81 -27.02
C PRO A 177 9.99 -1.99 -28.31
N SER A 178 9.47 -2.60 -29.37
CA SER A 178 9.22 -1.95 -30.66
C SER A 178 7.84 -1.26 -30.78
N SER A 179 7.02 -1.28 -29.72
CA SER A 179 5.66 -0.73 -29.77
C SER A 179 5.62 0.81 -29.67
N ILE A 180 5.04 1.46 -30.68
CA ILE A 180 4.92 2.94 -30.78
C ILE A 180 3.83 3.50 -29.86
N LEU A 181 2.87 2.68 -29.42
CA LEU A 181 1.76 3.12 -28.57
C LEU A 181 2.18 3.29 -27.09
N LEU A 182 3.26 2.63 -26.66
CA LEU A 182 3.75 2.67 -25.27
C LEU A 182 4.38 4.03 -24.88
N PRO A 183 5.20 4.68 -25.73
CA PRO A 183 5.72 6.02 -25.45
C PRO A 183 4.62 7.07 -25.24
N VAL A 184 3.53 7.01 -26.01
CA VAL A 184 2.43 7.99 -25.92
C VAL A 184 1.70 7.87 -24.58
N GLY A 185 1.42 6.63 -24.13
CA GLY A 185 0.82 6.38 -22.83
C GLY A 185 1.72 6.83 -21.67
N ALA A 186 3.02 6.57 -21.77
CA ALA A 186 4.00 7.00 -20.77
C ALA A 186 4.08 8.53 -20.66
N VAL A 187 4.11 9.25 -21.78
CA VAL A 187 4.13 10.73 -21.80
C VAL A 187 2.87 11.31 -21.16
N SER A 188 1.70 10.76 -21.48
CA SER A 188 0.44 11.22 -20.89
C SER A 188 0.40 11.04 -19.36
N ILE A 189 0.88 9.90 -18.85
CA ILE A 189 0.96 9.65 -17.41
C ILE A 189 1.98 10.59 -16.76
N SER A 190 3.12 10.84 -17.41
CA SER A 190 4.13 11.76 -16.89
C SER A 190 3.57 13.18 -16.72
N GLN A 191 2.91 13.71 -17.76
CA GLN A 191 2.29 15.04 -17.71
C GLN A 191 1.22 15.13 -16.61
N GLU A 192 0.39 14.10 -16.47
CA GLU A 192 -0.60 14.07 -15.39
C GLU A 192 0.06 14.07 -14.00
N LEU A 193 1.18 13.38 -13.83
CA LEU A 193 1.90 13.29 -12.56
C LEU A 193 2.61 14.60 -12.19
N ASP A 194 3.10 15.38 -13.15
CA ASP A 194 3.73 16.68 -12.90
C ASP A 194 2.74 17.67 -12.24
N GLU A 195 1.49 17.64 -12.70
CA GLU A 195 0.39 18.45 -12.17
C GLU A 195 -0.37 17.77 -11.02
N TYR A 196 -0.01 16.52 -10.69
CA TYR A 196 -0.75 15.75 -9.72
C TYR A 196 -0.57 16.31 -8.31
N ARG A 197 -1.69 16.45 -7.59
CA ARG A 197 -1.74 16.92 -6.21
C ARG A 197 -2.63 16.02 -5.39
N GLN A 198 -2.15 15.68 -4.20
CA GLN A 198 -2.88 14.96 -3.17
C GLN A 198 -3.20 15.90 -2.02
N TRP A 199 -4.23 15.56 -1.24
CA TRP A 199 -4.64 16.31 -0.07
C TRP A 199 -4.84 15.40 1.13
N SER A 200 -4.83 15.98 2.33
CA SER A 200 -5.12 15.29 3.59
C SER A 200 -6.06 16.14 4.43
N GLU A 201 -6.64 15.58 5.50
CA GLU A 201 -7.45 16.39 6.43
C GLU A 201 -6.64 17.52 7.09
N LEU A 202 -5.31 17.39 7.14
CA LEU A 202 -4.40 18.41 7.66
C LEU A 202 -4.09 19.52 6.64
N ASN A 203 -4.31 19.27 5.36
CA ASN A 203 -4.13 20.22 4.26
C ASN A 203 -5.01 19.80 3.07
N ARG A 204 -6.22 20.37 2.99
CA ARG A 204 -7.22 20.04 1.97
C ARG A 204 -6.90 20.61 0.59
N GLU A 205 -6.20 21.73 0.54
CA GLU A 205 -5.81 22.37 -0.73
C GLU A 205 -4.60 21.69 -1.37
N GLY A 206 -3.92 20.81 -0.62
CA GLY A 206 -2.63 20.26 -1.01
C GLY A 206 -1.53 21.33 -1.00
N HIS A 207 -0.35 20.99 -1.48
CA HIS A 207 0.74 21.96 -1.63
C HIS A 207 0.82 22.39 -3.10
N SER A 208 0.88 23.70 -3.35
CA SER A 208 0.92 24.25 -4.71
C SER A 208 2.16 23.81 -5.50
N SER A 209 3.29 23.65 -4.81
CA SER A 209 4.54 23.16 -5.39
C SER A 209 5.30 22.22 -4.43
N ILE A 210 6.35 21.57 -4.95
CA ILE A 210 7.25 20.73 -4.16
C ILE A 210 7.97 21.59 -3.10
N GLU A 211 8.38 22.80 -3.46
CA GLU A 211 9.04 23.74 -2.55
C GLU A 211 8.10 24.15 -1.41
N ALA A 212 6.83 24.39 -1.71
CA ALA A 212 5.81 24.68 -0.70
C ALA A 212 5.55 23.49 0.24
N LEU A 213 5.65 22.26 -0.27
CA LEU A 213 5.60 21.04 0.55
C LEU A 213 6.83 20.93 1.46
N LEU A 214 8.03 21.02 0.89
CA LEU A 214 9.29 20.91 1.64
C LEU A 214 9.41 21.99 2.72
N SER A 215 9.07 23.24 2.39
CA SER A 215 9.07 24.34 3.37
C SER A 215 8.06 24.10 4.50
N ALA A 216 6.92 23.47 4.23
CA ALA A 216 5.94 23.16 5.28
C ALA A 216 6.40 21.99 6.17
N CYS A 217 7.16 21.04 5.62
CA CYS A 217 7.82 19.99 6.41
C CYS A 217 8.86 20.58 7.36
N ASP A 218 9.70 21.50 6.87
CA ASP A 218 10.75 22.14 7.68
C ASP A 218 10.17 23.00 8.81
N GLN A 219 9.11 23.76 8.53
CA GLN A 219 8.46 24.60 9.53
C GLN A 219 7.77 23.81 10.65
N ARG A 220 7.39 22.55 10.38
CA ARG A 220 6.74 21.68 11.38
C ARG A 220 7.73 20.96 12.30
N LEU A 221 9.01 20.94 11.95
CA LEU A 221 10.06 20.30 12.73
C LEU A 221 10.83 21.37 13.53
N ASN A 222 10.85 21.26 14.85
CA ASN A 222 11.77 22.07 15.65
C ASN A 222 13.23 21.56 15.49
N LEU A 223 14.23 22.30 16.00
CA LEU A 223 15.68 21.96 15.91
C LEU A 223 16.06 20.57 16.46
N LYS A 224 15.12 19.86 17.11
CA LYS A 224 15.28 18.50 17.65
C LYS A 224 14.46 17.45 16.88
N GLY A 225 13.79 17.81 15.79
CA GLY A 225 13.01 16.90 14.93
C GLY A 225 11.64 16.48 15.49
N SER A 226 11.08 17.18 16.48
CA SER A 226 9.73 16.92 16.97
C SER A 226 8.69 17.88 16.37
N SER A 227 7.49 17.35 16.11
CA SER A 227 6.41 18.11 15.48
C SER A 227 5.90 19.21 16.41
N GLN A 228 5.86 20.46 15.94
CA GLN A 228 5.13 21.51 16.65
C GLN A 228 3.62 21.25 16.54
N THR A 229 3.00 20.72 17.59
CA THR A 229 1.55 20.69 17.73
C THR A 229 1.04 22.12 17.86
N ARG A 230 0.20 22.57 16.91
CA ARG A 230 -0.58 23.80 17.11
C ARG A 230 -1.54 23.59 18.30
N PRO A 231 -1.62 24.51 19.28
CA PRO A 231 -2.81 24.61 20.10
C PRO A 231 -3.98 25.12 19.25
N ALA A 232 -5.19 24.74 19.66
CA ALA A 232 -6.48 24.94 18.99
C ALA A 232 -6.77 26.39 18.60
#